data_AF-A0A0H1BIM6-F1
#
_entry.id   AF-A0A0H1BIM6-F1
#
_cell.length_a   1.000
_cell.length_b   1.000
_cell.length_c   1.000
_cell.angle_alpha   90.00
_cell.angle_beta   90.00
_cell.angle_gamma   90.00
#
_symmetry.space_group_name_H-M   'P 1'
#
loop_
_entity.id
_entity.type
_entity.pdbx_description
1 polymer ?
#
loop_
_entity_poly.entity_id
_entity_poly.type
_entity_poly.pdbx_seq_one_letter_code
_entity_poly.pdbx_strand_id
1 'polypeptide(L)'
;SLLKASQGVKDVIEPTFVESPLYKDQGINFFASNVRLGPNGVEEILPIGKVSAYEQKLLDACLVDLKKNIAKGVEFVKTNP
;
A
#
# COMPACT_ATOMS: atom_id res chain seq x y z
N SER A 1 11.70 -8.24 -9.01
CA SER A 1 11.30 -8.92 -7.75
C SER A 1 10.09 -9.81 -7.92
N LEU A 2 9.01 -9.36 -8.57
CA LEU A 2 7.83 -10.19 -8.89
C LEU A 2 8.16 -11.50 -9.62
N LEU A 3 9.00 -11.48 -10.66
CA LEU A 3 9.39 -12.72 -11.36
C LEU A 3 10.14 -13.71 -10.46
N LYS A 4 10.96 -13.21 -9.51
CA LYS A 4 11.68 -14.06 -8.56
C LYS A 4 10.70 -14.71 -7.58
N ALA A 5 9.77 -13.93 -7.04
CA ALA A 5 8.69 -14.43 -6.20
C ALA A 5 7.81 -15.45 -6.92
N SER A 6 7.48 -15.19 -8.19
CA SER A 6 6.73 -16.11 -9.08
C SER A 6 7.45 -17.45 -9.28
N GLN A 7 8.78 -17.42 -9.37
CA GLN A 7 9.63 -18.61 -9.49
C GLN A 7 9.88 -19.32 -8.14
N GLY A 8 9.23 -18.91 -7.05
CA GLY A 8 9.32 -19.56 -5.75
C GLY A 8 10.48 -19.10 -4.87
N VAL A 9 11.15 -17.99 -5.21
CA VAL A 9 12.12 -17.36 -4.30
C VAL A 9 11.36 -16.82 -3.08
N LYS A 10 11.71 -17.31 -1.90
CA LYS A 10 11.13 -16.89 -0.63
C LYS A 10 11.71 -15.55 -0.18
N ASP A 11 10.98 -14.88 0.72
CA ASP A 11 11.40 -13.65 1.37
C ASP A 11 11.69 -12.47 0.42
N VAL A 12 11.00 -12.44 -0.73
CA VAL A 12 11.01 -11.29 -1.62
C VAL A 12 10.12 -10.20 -1.03
N ILE A 13 10.73 -9.24 -0.33
CA ILE A 13 10.04 -8.11 0.29
C ILE A 13 10.25 -6.87 -0.57
N GLU A 14 9.15 -6.23 -0.98
CA GLU A 14 9.19 -5.01 -1.79
C GLU A 14 8.14 -4.00 -1.32
N PRO A 15 8.47 -2.69 -1.28
CA PRO A 15 7.47 -1.64 -1.08
C PRO A 15 6.53 -1.58 -2.30
N THR A 16 5.24 -1.84 -2.11
CA THR A 16 4.26 -1.87 -3.21
C THR A 16 2.98 -1.14 -2.81
N PHE A 17 2.41 -0.33 -3.71
CA PHE A 17 1.10 0.31 -3.53
C PHE A 17 -0.02 -0.67 -3.87
N VAL A 18 -0.72 -1.16 -2.84
CA VAL A 18 -1.74 -2.21 -2.95
C VAL A 18 -2.98 -1.84 -2.16
N GLU A 19 -4.09 -2.55 -2.37
CA GLU A 19 -5.21 -2.47 -1.44
C GLU A 19 -4.70 -2.95 -0.07
N SER A 20 -4.80 -2.09 0.95
CA SER A 20 -4.11 -2.30 2.21
C SER A 20 -5.05 -2.09 3.40
N PRO A 21 -5.06 -2.99 4.39
CA PRO A 21 -5.85 -2.81 5.60
C PRO A 21 -5.23 -1.80 6.57
N LEU A 22 -3.97 -1.39 6.38
CA LEU A 22 -3.20 -0.61 7.36
C LEU A 22 -3.86 0.72 7.77
N TYR A 23 -4.54 1.39 6.83
CA TYR A 23 -5.20 2.68 7.07
C TYR A 23 -6.66 2.69 6.61
N LYS A 24 -7.27 1.50 6.48
CA LYS A 24 -8.64 1.35 5.99
C LYS A 24 -9.64 2.07 6.90
N ASP A 25 -9.42 2.05 8.21
CA ASP A 25 -10.23 2.76 9.21
C ASP A 25 -10.20 4.29 9.04
N GLN A 26 -9.16 4.83 8.40
CA GLN A 26 -9.03 6.26 8.11
C GLN A 26 -9.66 6.65 6.75
N GLY A 27 -10.23 5.67 6.04
CA GLY A 27 -10.80 5.82 4.71
C GLY A 27 -9.78 5.72 3.58
N ILE A 28 -8.63 5.08 3.84
CA ILE A 28 -7.55 4.90 2.87
C ILE A 28 -7.51 3.44 2.47
N ASN A 29 -8.08 3.13 1.31
CA ASN A 29 -8.19 1.76 0.83
C ASN A 29 -6.90 1.23 0.20
N PHE A 30 -6.02 2.12 -0.26
CA PHE A 30 -4.78 1.75 -0.93
C PHE A 30 -3.60 2.45 -0.25
N PHE A 31 -2.53 1.72 0.02
CA PHE A 31 -1.34 2.26 0.68
C PHE A 31 -0.07 1.52 0.23
N ALA A 32 1.06 2.24 0.20
CA ALA A 32 2.36 1.67 -0.13
C ALA A 32 3.10 1.25 1.13
N SER A 33 3.26 -0.06 1.32
CA SER A 33 4.05 -0.62 2.42
C SER A 33 4.88 -1.80 1.93
N ASN A 34 5.78 -2.28 2.77
CA ASN A 34 6.48 -3.52 2.50
C ASN A 34 5.47 -4.65 2.41
N VAL A 35 5.54 -5.42 1.33
CA VAL A 35 4.75 -6.62 1.14
C VAL A 35 5.68 -7.80 0.86
N ARG A 36 5.33 -8.98 1.39
CA ARG A 36 5.98 -10.22 0.99
C ARG A 36 5.32 -10.71 -0.29
N LEU A 37 6.13 -10.84 -1.32
CA LEU A 37 5.72 -11.39 -2.61
C LEU A 37 5.96 -12.90 -2.62
N GLY A 38 5.04 -13.64 -3.23
CA GLY A 38 5.17 -15.06 -3.52
C GLY A 38 4.61 -15.43 -4.88
N PRO A 39 4.42 -16.74 -5.17
CA PRO A 39 3.97 -17.23 -6.46
C PRO A 39 2.63 -16.67 -6.93
N ASN A 40 1.76 -16.29 -5.99
CA ASN A 40 0.41 -15.75 -6.26
C ASN A 40 0.35 -14.21 -6.16
N GLY A 41 1.49 -13.51 -6.17
CA GLY A 41 1.55 -12.06 -6.02
C GLY A 41 1.80 -11.64 -4.58
N VAL A 42 0.95 -10.75 -4.04
CA VAL A 42 1.08 -10.24 -2.66
C VAL A 42 0.53 -11.28 -1.68
N GLU A 43 1.40 -11.88 -0.87
CA GLU A 43 0.99 -12.90 0.11
C GLU A 43 0.78 -12.30 1.50
N GLU A 44 1.58 -11.31 1.88
CA GLU A 44 1.49 -10.67 3.19
C GLU A 44 1.79 -9.19 3.11
N ILE A 45 1.00 -8.37 3.80
CA ILE A 45 1.27 -6.94 3.98
C ILE A 45 1.94 -6.76 5.33
N LEU A 46 3.18 -6.29 5.32
CA LEU A 46 3.96 -6.09 6.53
C LEU A 46 3.60 -4.74 7.18
N PRO A 47 3.60 -4.66 8.52
CA PRO A 47 3.37 -3.40 9.22
C PRO A 47 4.49 -2.40 8.94
N ILE A 48 4.16 -1.11 8.95
CA ILE A 48 5.14 -0.01 8.85
C ILE A 48 6.22 -0.08 9.94
N GLY A 49 5.86 -0.61 11.12
CA GLY A 49 6.76 -0.70 12.26
C GLY A 49 6.85 0.61 13.02
N LYS A 50 7.96 0.80 13.73
CA LYS A 50 8.21 2.04 14.50
C LYS A 50 8.77 3.10 13.56
N VAL A 51 8.06 4.23 13.48
CA VAL A 51 8.51 5.43 12.77
C VAL A 51 8.94 6.50 13.77
N SER A 52 9.89 7.33 13.38
CA SER A 52 10.29 8.50 14.15
C SER A 52 9.19 9.58 14.14
N ALA A 53 9.27 10.53 15.06
CA ALA A 53 8.33 11.66 15.10
C ALA A 53 8.35 12.51 13.81
N TYR A 54 9.48 12.53 13.09
CA TYR A 54 9.59 13.21 11.80
C TYR A 54 8.87 12.43 10.71
N GLU A 55 9.10 11.12 10.61
CA GLU A 55 8.42 10.24 9.66
C GLU A 55 6.91 10.17 9.90
N GLN A 56 6.47 10.19 11.17
CA GLN A 56 5.06 10.22 11.52
C GLN A 56 4.37 11.47 10.95
N LYS A 57 5.01 12.65 11.03
CA LYS A 57 4.46 13.87 10.43
C LYS A 57 4.31 13.77 8.90
N LEU A 58 5.29 13.15 8.24
CA LEU A 58 5.24 12.93 6.79
C LEU A 58 4.13 11.92 6.44
N LEU A 59 3.99 10.88 7.25
CA LEU A 59 2.94 9.88 7.10
C LEU A 59 1.56 10.51 7.27
N ASP A 60 1.33 11.29 8.32
CA ASP A 60 0.05 11.95 8.56
C ASP A 60 -0.33 12.90 7.41
N ALA A 61 0.64 13.69 6.91
CA ALA A 61 0.44 14.54 5.74
C ALA A 61 0.11 13.72 4.49
N CYS A 62 0.83 12.62 4.26
CA CYS A 62 0.61 11.71 3.15
C CYS A 62 -0.81 11.11 3.20
N LEU A 63 -1.25 10.62 4.36
CA LEU A 63 -2.56 9.99 4.54
C LEU A 63 -3.72 10.94 4.16
N VAL A 64 -3.61 12.22 4.52
CA VAL A 64 -4.61 13.25 4.17
C VAL A 64 -4.74 13.41 2.65
N ASP A 65 -3.62 13.50 1.93
CA ASP A 65 -3.64 13.72 0.49
C ASP A 65 -3.96 12.43 -0.29
N LEU A 66 -3.49 11.27 0.21
CA LEU A 66 -3.81 9.97 -0.36
C LEU A 66 -5.31 9.72 -0.39
N LYS A 67 -6.03 10.08 0.69
CA LYS A 67 -7.48 9.99 0.76
C LYS A 67 -8.18 10.79 -0.34
N LYS A 68 -7.73 12.02 -0.61
CA LYS A 68 -8.28 12.86 -1.70
C LYS A 68 -8.00 12.25 -3.08
N ASN A 69 -6.78 11.76 -3.29
CA ASN A 69 -6.37 11.16 -4.56
C ASN A 69 -7.15 9.87 -4.87
N ILE A 70 -7.34 9.00 -3.87
CA ILE A 70 -8.12 7.77 -4.01
C ILE A 70 -9.59 8.10 -4.32
N ALA A 71 -10.19 9.05 -3.59
CA ALA A 71 -11.57 9.48 -3.85
C ALA A 71 -11.73 10.00 -5.28
N LYS A 72 -10.81 10.85 -5.75
CA LYS A 72 -10.79 11.36 -7.12
C LYS A 72 -10.68 10.25 -8.17
N GLY A 73 -9.83 9.25 -7.93
CA GLY A 73 -9.68 8.11 -8.84
C GLY A 73 -10.96 7.27 -8.95
N VAL A 74 -11.61 7.00 -7.81
CA VAL A 74 -12.89 6.26 -7.78
C VAL A 74 -14.00 7.06 -8.44
N GLU A 75 -14.08 8.37 -8.19
CA GLU A 75 -15.07 9.26 -8.80
C GLU A 75 -14.89 9.35 -10.31
N PHE A 76 -13.64 9.43 -10.79
CA PHE A 76 -13.33 9.46 -12.22
C PHE A 76 -13.89 8.24 -12.97
N VAL A 77 -13.68 7.03 -12.44
CA VAL A 77 -14.22 5.80 -13.03
C VAL A 77 -15.75 5.75 -12.96
N LYS A 78 -16.36 6.22 -11.86
CA LYS A 78 -17.83 6.28 -11.73
C LYS A 78 -18.48 7.25 -12.72
N THR A 79 -17.81 8.36 -13.03
CA THR A 79 -18.34 9.43 -13.89
C THR A 79 -17.99 9.24 -15.37
N ASN A 80 -17.06 8.34 -15.69
CA ASN A 80 -16.63 8.02 -17.05
C ASN A 80 -16.60 6.48 -17.24
N PRO A 81 -17.77 5.83 -17.40
CA PRO A 81 -17.88 4.39 -17.59
C PRO A 81 -17.37 3.90 -18.95
#